data_AF-A0A1F9UIE5-F1
#
_entry.id   AF-A0A1F9UIE5-F1
#
_cell.length_a   1.000
_cell.length_b   1.000
_cell.length_c   1.000
_cell.angle_alpha   90.00
_cell.angle_beta   90.00
_cell.angle_gamma   90.00
#
_symmetry.space_group_name_H-M   'P 1'
#
loop_
_entity.id
_entity.type
_entity.pdbx_description
1 polymer ?
#
loop_
_entity_poly.entity_id
_entity_poly.type
_entity_poly.pdbx_seq_one_letter_code
_entity_poly.pdbx_strand_id
1 'polypeptide(L)'
;MNQFAVGWILFGGCLVLGTGARAEIDFLEELDTPVQMLETEFDPSLLENLIPPAPPPPSVTLPPVIVKKGEWGGSQSGITRPARIVIRKPDIWSRFWDLALAPYSPRFRQKPEIDFSKEMVVGVLSGEQPYPNLSIEIRSFKVETHGSEQILAVRYKNMRQMQAVFSPPFSVQPFYLKKVPVFPGRVVFQEK
;
A
#
# COMPACT_ATOMS: atom_id res chain seq x y z
N MET A 1 -43.41 52.52 28.38
CA MET A 1 -43.51 53.22 29.68
C MET A 1 -43.35 52.17 30.79
N ASN A 2 -42.46 52.47 31.75
CA ASN A 2 -42.33 51.91 33.11
C ASN A 2 -41.98 50.42 33.26
N GLN A 3 -40.74 50.10 33.67
CA GLN A 3 -40.20 50.12 35.04
C GLN A 3 -40.66 48.92 35.87
N PHE A 4 -39.72 48.02 36.17
CA PHE A 4 -39.65 47.36 37.47
C PHE A 4 -38.21 47.42 37.98
N ALA A 5 -38.07 48.08 39.12
CA ALA A 5 -36.89 48.13 39.96
C ALA A 5 -36.89 46.94 40.94
N VAL A 6 -35.97 47.01 41.92
CA VAL A 6 -35.77 46.13 43.09
C VAL A 6 -34.81 44.97 42.79
N GLY A 7 -33.72 44.73 43.51
CA GLY A 7 -33.25 45.21 44.80
C GLY A 7 -32.11 44.28 45.23
N TRP A 8 -31.29 44.75 46.16
CA TRP A 8 -29.96 44.23 46.49
C TRP A 8 -29.94 43.02 47.47
N ILE A 9 -28.77 42.35 47.51
CA ILE A 9 -28.02 41.85 48.70
C ILE A 9 -28.18 40.38 49.22
N LEU A 10 -27.01 39.71 49.19
CA LEU A 10 -26.38 38.72 50.08
C LEU A 10 -26.93 37.28 50.24
N PHE A 11 -26.18 36.33 49.68
CA PHE A 11 -25.64 35.11 50.34
C PHE A 11 -24.31 34.82 49.59
N GLY A 12 -23.14 34.64 50.20
CA GLY A 12 -22.87 33.79 51.35
C GLY A 12 -22.46 32.39 50.89
N GLY A 13 -21.29 32.28 50.22
CA GLY A 13 -20.52 31.04 50.06
C GLY A 13 -20.98 30.04 48.99
N CYS A 14 -20.19 29.88 47.92
CA CYS A 14 -19.88 28.55 47.38
C CYS A 14 -18.68 28.62 46.40
N LEU A 15 -17.58 27.99 46.80
CA LEU A 15 -16.61 27.23 46.00
C LEU A 15 -16.14 27.78 44.63
N VAL A 16 -14.94 28.36 44.59
CA VAL A 16 -14.16 28.58 43.35
C VAL A 16 -12.97 27.62 43.31
N LEU A 17 -13.13 26.61 42.44
CA LEU A 17 -12.17 26.11 41.45
C LEU A 17 -10.70 25.94 41.87
N GLY A 18 -10.33 24.71 42.21
CA GLY A 18 -8.98 24.17 42.02
C GLY A 18 -8.98 23.19 40.85
N THR A 19 -8.73 23.70 39.65
CA THR A 19 -8.42 22.92 38.44
C THR A 19 -7.09 22.19 38.61
N GLY A 20 -7.12 20.87 38.59
CA GLY A 20 -5.89 20.07 38.72
C GLY A 20 -6.15 18.57 38.61
N ALA A 21 -6.68 18.11 37.48
CA ALA A 21 -6.58 16.72 37.03
C ALA A 21 -7.31 16.54 35.68
N ARG A 22 -6.60 16.69 34.56
CA ARG A 22 -6.89 16.02 33.27
C ARG A 22 -5.94 16.56 32.20
N ALA A 23 -4.77 15.96 32.10
CA ALA A 23 -3.89 16.10 30.95
C ALA A 23 -3.13 14.78 30.80
N GLU A 24 -3.85 13.66 30.63
CA GLU A 24 -3.18 12.37 30.42
C GLU A 24 -4.12 11.32 29.79
N ILE A 25 -5.01 11.70 28.86
CA ILE A 25 -5.74 10.72 28.03
C ILE A 25 -6.02 11.31 26.64
N ASP A 26 -4.99 11.82 25.96
CA ASP A 26 -5.07 12.14 24.51
C ASP A 26 -4.06 11.32 23.68
N PHE A 27 -3.26 10.45 24.31
CA PHE A 27 -2.19 9.70 23.63
C PHE A 27 -2.59 8.29 23.16
N LEU A 28 -3.81 7.84 23.46
CA LEU A 28 -4.25 6.45 23.17
C LEU A 28 -5.27 6.32 22.03
N GLU A 29 -5.78 7.41 21.45
CA GLU A 29 -6.63 7.34 20.25
C GLU A 29 -5.84 7.31 18.93
N GLU A 30 -4.51 7.56 18.96
CA GLU A 30 -3.70 7.60 17.75
C GLU A 30 -3.17 6.21 17.31
N LEU A 31 -3.27 5.19 18.18
CA LEU A 31 -2.76 3.83 17.90
C LEU A 31 -3.71 2.96 17.06
N ASP A 32 -4.94 3.41 16.80
CA ASP A 32 -5.91 2.71 15.94
C ASP A 32 -5.97 3.25 14.51
N THR A 33 -5.15 4.25 14.16
CA THR A 33 -4.99 4.59 12.74
C THR A 33 -4.19 3.49 12.04
N PRO A 34 -4.76 2.78 11.05
CA PRO A 34 -3.98 1.84 10.26
C PRO A 34 -2.85 2.63 9.62
N VAL A 35 -1.61 2.17 9.79
CA VAL A 35 -0.39 2.79 9.23
C VAL A 35 -0.66 3.18 7.77
N GLN A 36 -0.97 4.46 7.53
CA GLN A 36 -1.19 4.97 6.18
C GLN A 36 0.19 5.23 5.61
N MET A 37 0.75 4.24 4.90
CA MET A 37 2.00 4.45 4.20
C MET A 37 1.75 5.41 3.05
N LEU A 38 2.26 6.64 3.26
CA LEU A 38 2.28 7.74 2.30
C LEU A 38 2.88 7.31 0.97
N GLU A 39 2.41 7.95 -0.08
CA GLU A 39 2.85 7.77 -1.45
C GLU A 39 4.37 7.68 -1.56
N THR A 40 4.84 6.62 -2.22
CA THR A 40 6.13 6.67 -2.88
C THR A 40 5.80 6.69 -4.36
N GLU A 41 5.89 7.86 -5.01
CA GLU A 41 6.07 7.89 -6.46
C GLU A 41 7.20 6.92 -6.80
N PHE A 42 7.08 6.17 -7.90
CA PHE A 42 8.03 5.11 -8.21
C PHE A 42 9.48 5.60 -8.07
N ASP A 43 10.19 5.04 -7.09
CA ASP A 43 11.59 5.38 -6.86
C ASP A 43 12.45 4.64 -7.89
N PRO A 44 13.11 5.36 -8.84
CA PRO A 44 13.97 4.72 -9.82
C PRO A 44 15.15 3.97 -9.20
N SER A 45 15.54 4.28 -7.96
CA SER A 45 16.58 3.55 -7.22
C SER A 45 16.23 2.08 -6.98
N LEU A 46 14.95 1.71 -7.08
CA LEU A 46 14.51 0.30 -7.00
C LEU A 46 15.00 -0.53 -8.19
N LEU A 47 15.36 0.12 -9.30
CA LEU A 47 15.94 -0.52 -10.49
C LEU A 47 17.46 -0.56 -10.44
N GLU A 48 18.07 0.09 -9.46
CA GLU A 48 19.52 0.07 -9.26
C GLU A 48 19.87 -1.21 -8.49
N ASN A 49 20.76 -2.02 -9.06
CA ASN A 49 21.24 -3.29 -8.48
C ASN A 49 20.18 -4.39 -8.41
N LEU A 50 19.40 -4.57 -9.48
CA LEU A 50 18.52 -5.74 -9.61
C LEU A 50 19.36 -7.01 -9.59
N ILE A 51 19.11 -7.85 -8.59
CA ILE A 51 19.74 -9.16 -8.48
C ILE A 51 18.78 -10.15 -9.14
N PRO A 52 19.23 -10.91 -10.16
CA PRO A 52 18.39 -11.95 -10.71
C PRO A 52 18.10 -13.00 -9.62
N PRO A 53 16.83 -13.36 -9.38
CA PRO A 53 16.48 -14.40 -8.43
C PRO A 53 17.07 -15.72 -8.92
N ALA A 54 17.56 -16.52 -7.98
CA ALA A 54 18.01 -17.86 -8.27
C ALA A 54 16.88 -18.67 -8.94
N PRO A 55 17.18 -19.61 -9.84
CA PRO A 55 16.16 -20.50 -10.39
C PRO A 55 15.54 -21.33 -9.25
N PRO A 56 14.22 -21.56 -9.24
CA PRO A 56 13.58 -22.34 -8.20
C PRO A 56 14.09 -23.79 -8.24
N PRO A 57 14.44 -24.39 -7.10
CA PRO A 57 14.79 -25.80 -7.07
C PRO A 57 13.56 -26.66 -7.45
N PRO A 58 13.75 -27.87 -8.01
CA PRO A 58 12.65 -28.70 -8.52
C PRO A 58 11.57 -29.04 -7.48
N SER A 59 11.91 -29.00 -6.19
CA SER A 59 11.03 -29.32 -5.08
C SER A 59 10.16 -28.14 -4.62
N VAL A 60 10.40 -26.93 -5.12
CA VAL A 60 9.66 -25.72 -4.73
C VAL A 60 8.63 -25.38 -5.79
N THR A 61 7.36 -25.51 -5.42
CA THR A 61 6.23 -25.03 -6.23
C THR A 61 5.94 -23.58 -5.87
N LEU A 62 6.15 -22.67 -6.84
CA LEU A 62 5.78 -21.27 -6.70
C LEU A 62 4.29 -21.05 -7.00
N PRO A 63 3.66 -20.06 -6.35
CA PRO A 63 2.35 -19.57 -6.74
C PRO A 63 2.29 -19.25 -8.25
N PRO A 64 1.14 -19.49 -8.91
CA PRO A 64 1.01 -19.28 -10.34
C PRO A 64 1.15 -17.79 -10.68
N VAL A 65 1.87 -17.52 -11.77
CA VAL A 65 1.96 -16.17 -12.35
C VAL A 65 0.58 -15.76 -12.88
N ILE A 66 0.09 -14.62 -12.39
CA ILE A 66 -1.16 -14.00 -12.79
C ILE A 66 -0.87 -13.09 -13.98
N VAL A 67 -1.50 -13.38 -15.11
CA VAL A 67 -1.53 -12.50 -16.29
C VAL A 67 -2.98 -12.42 -16.73
N LYS A 68 -3.68 -11.38 -16.29
CA LYS A 68 -5.05 -11.07 -16.71
C LYS A 68 -5.06 -9.70 -17.39
N LYS A 69 -6.17 -9.36 -18.05
CA LYS A 69 -6.32 -8.06 -18.70
C LYS A 69 -6.20 -6.93 -17.66
N GLY A 70 -5.02 -6.32 -17.60
CA GLY A 70 -4.71 -5.25 -16.65
C GLY A 70 -4.37 -5.69 -15.24
N GLU A 71 -4.01 -6.95 -15.02
CA GLU A 71 -3.50 -7.43 -13.74
C GLU A 71 -2.30 -8.35 -13.96
N TRP A 72 -1.24 -8.13 -13.21
CA TRP A 72 -0.03 -8.93 -13.27
C TRP A 72 0.47 -9.24 -11.88
N GLY A 73 0.85 -10.48 -11.61
CA GLY A 73 1.38 -10.86 -10.32
C GLY A 73 2.21 -12.12 -10.40
N GLY A 74 3.10 -12.29 -9.44
CA GLY A 74 3.98 -13.45 -9.41
C GLY A 74 4.86 -13.46 -8.17
N SER A 75 5.62 -14.54 -8.03
CA SER A 75 6.53 -14.76 -6.90
C SER A 75 7.99 -14.38 -7.20
N GLN A 76 8.31 -14.00 -8.44
CA GLN A 76 9.68 -13.64 -8.82
C GLN A 76 9.68 -12.28 -9.53
N SER A 77 10.49 -11.37 -9.02
CA SER A 77 10.77 -10.06 -9.61
C SER A 77 12.20 -9.65 -9.25
N GLY A 78 12.76 -8.66 -9.95
CA GLY A 78 14.10 -8.15 -9.64
C GLY A 78 14.16 -7.25 -8.41
N ILE A 79 13.01 -6.92 -7.80
CA ILE A 79 12.93 -5.93 -6.72
C ILE A 79 13.18 -6.62 -5.39
N THR A 80 14.30 -6.25 -4.74
CA THR A 80 14.72 -6.83 -3.45
C THR A 80 14.20 -6.06 -2.23
N ARG A 81 13.84 -4.77 -2.39
CA ARG A 81 13.31 -3.94 -1.31
C ARG A 81 11.78 -3.85 -1.38
N PRO A 82 11.06 -3.96 -0.25
CA PRO A 82 9.62 -3.77 -0.23
C PRO A 82 9.26 -2.35 -0.70
N ALA A 83 8.34 -2.24 -1.65
CA ALA A 83 7.95 -0.98 -2.24
C ALA A 83 6.49 -0.99 -2.67
N ARG A 84 5.85 0.18 -2.62
CA ARG A 84 4.55 0.41 -3.23
C ARG A 84 4.75 1.46 -4.30
N ILE A 85 4.22 1.18 -5.48
CA ILE A 85 4.57 1.94 -6.67
C ILE A 85 3.32 2.43 -7.38
N VAL A 86 3.41 3.65 -7.88
CA VAL A 86 2.43 4.25 -8.78
C VAL A 86 3.17 4.73 -10.01
N ILE A 87 2.86 4.13 -11.17
CA ILE A 87 3.47 4.45 -12.44
C ILE A 87 2.45 5.20 -13.29
N ARG A 88 2.76 6.48 -13.53
CA ARG A 88 1.94 7.41 -14.32
C ARG A 88 2.54 7.70 -15.70
N LYS A 89 3.81 7.34 -15.92
CA LYS A 89 4.57 7.66 -17.14
C LYS A 89 4.90 6.39 -17.93
N PRO A 90 4.78 6.41 -19.27
CA PRO A 90 5.10 5.26 -20.11
C PRO A 90 6.58 4.86 -20.05
N ASP A 91 7.48 5.84 -19.95
CA ASP A 91 8.93 5.57 -19.91
C ASP A 91 9.33 4.78 -18.65
N ILE A 92 8.71 5.13 -17.51
CA ILE A 92 8.91 4.44 -16.23
C ILE A 92 8.35 3.02 -16.33
N TRP A 93 7.16 2.86 -16.91
CA TRP A 93 6.55 1.54 -17.12
C TRP A 93 7.43 0.63 -17.97
N SER A 94 7.99 1.16 -19.07
CA SER A 94 8.89 0.40 -19.92
C SER A 94 10.09 -0.10 -19.15
N ARG A 95 10.82 0.82 -18.49
CA ARG A 95 12.02 0.46 -17.73
C ARG A 95 11.72 -0.53 -16.62
N PHE A 96 10.64 -0.31 -15.87
CA PHE A 96 10.22 -1.21 -14.81
C PHE A 96 9.89 -2.60 -15.36
N TRP A 97 9.11 -2.69 -16.45
CA TRP A 97 8.74 -3.99 -17.02
C TRP A 97 9.96 -4.76 -17.53
N ASP A 98 10.81 -4.09 -18.31
CA ASP A 98 11.95 -4.70 -18.99
C ASP A 98 13.03 -5.16 -17.99
N LEU A 99 13.20 -4.45 -16.88
CA LEU A 99 14.22 -4.75 -15.88
C LEU A 99 13.70 -5.61 -14.72
N ALA A 100 12.51 -5.32 -14.19
CA ALA A 100 12.01 -5.92 -12.96
C ALA A 100 11.15 -7.18 -13.17
N LEU A 101 10.59 -7.41 -14.37
CA LEU A 101 9.61 -8.48 -14.63
C LEU A 101 9.94 -9.38 -15.81
N ALA A 102 10.20 -8.81 -16.98
CA ALA A 102 10.41 -9.55 -18.23
C ALA A 102 11.49 -10.66 -18.14
N PRO A 103 12.62 -10.46 -17.43
CA PRO A 103 13.66 -11.49 -17.30
C PRO A 103 13.23 -12.70 -16.46
N TYR A 104 12.23 -12.54 -15.59
CA TYR A 104 11.94 -13.50 -14.51
C TYR A 104 10.72 -14.38 -14.79
N SER A 105 9.95 -14.08 -15.83
CA SER A 105 8.93 -15.01 -16.30
C SER A 105 8.83 -14.97 -17.81
N PRO A 106 8.82 -16.14 -18.49
CA PRO A 106 8.51 -16.22 -19.91
C PRO A 106 7.16 -15.57 -20.27
N ARG A 107 6.22 -15.53 -19.33
CA ARG A 107 4.89 -14.90 -19.51
C ARG A 107 4.94 -13.38 -19.57
N PHE A 108 6.03 -12.75 -19.11
CA PHE A 108 6.23 -11.31 -19.15
C PHE A 108 7.13 -10.85 -20.29
N ARG A 109 7.49 -11.74 -21.23
CA ARG A 109 8.25 -11.36 -22.43
C ARG A 109 7.54 -10.32 -23.29
N GLN A 110 6.21 -10.35 -23.32
CA GLN A 110 5.43 -9.32 -23.98
C GLN A 110 5.03 -8.25 -22.98
N LYS A 111 5.52 -7.02 -23.20
CA LYS A 111 5.13 -5.86 -22.42
C LYS A 111 3.68 -5.48 -22.72
N PRO A 112 2.84 -5.26 -21.70
CA PRO A 112 1.48 -4.79 -21.91
C PRO A 112 1.45 -3.33 -22.37
N GLU A 113 0.62 -3.07 -23.37
CA GLU A 113 0.26 -1.72 -23.77
C GLU A 113 -0.74 -1.12 -22.77
N ILE A 114 -0.48 0.13 -22.38
CA ILE A 114 -1.25 0.88 -21.39
C ILE A 114 -1.40 2.30 -21.92
N ASP A 115 -2.63 2.79 -21.97
CA ASP A 115 -2.93 4.17 -22.34
C ASP A 115 -2.79 5.06 -21.10
N PHE A 116 -1.60 5.63 -20.88
CA PHE A 116 -1.32 6.47 -19.71
C PHE A 116 -2.12 7.78 -19.67
N SER A 117 -2.85 8.12 -20.74
CA SER A 117 -3.79 9.24 -20.72
C SER A 117 -5.08 8.92 -19.95
N LYS A 118 -5.41 7.63 -19.77
CA LYS A 118 -6.66 7.16 -19.15
C LYS A 118 -6.41 6.22 -17.98
N GLU A 119 -5.31 5.48 -18.02
CA GLU A 119 -4.94 4.46 -17.06
C GLU A 119 -3.61 4.82 -16.38
N MET A 120 -3.41 4.35 -15.16
CA MET A 120 -2.13 4.31 -14.48
C MET A 120 -1.92 2.92 -13.89
N VAL A 121 -0.68 2.57 -13.54
CA VAL A 121 -0.37 1.28 -12.92
C VAL A 121 -0.08 1.49 -11.45
N VAL A 122 -0.72 0.70 -10.59
CA VAL A 122 -0.43 0.63 -9.17
C VAL A 122 0.08 -0.76 -8.82
N GLY A 123 1.05 -0.80 -7.91
CA GLY A 123 1.79 -2.00 -7.62
C GLY A 123 2.19 -2.12 -6.16
N VAL A 124 2.18 -3.35 -5.66
CA VAL A 124 2.74 -3.72 -4.36
C VAL A 124 3.84 -4.75 -4.59
N LEU A 125 5.01 -4.47 -4.04
CA LEU A 125 6.24 -5.26 -4.13
C LEU A 125 6.63 -5.61 -2.70
N SER A 126 6.69 -6.90 -2.36
CA SER A 126 7.08 -7.33 -1.00
C SER A 126 8.59 -7.33 -0.77
N GLY A 127 9.38 -7.07 -1.81
CA GLY A 127 10.83 -7.25 -1.76
C GLY A 127 11.22 -8.72 -1.59
N GLU A 128 12.46 -8.96 -1.22
CA GLU A 128 12.97 -10.30 -0.96
C GLU A 128 12.34 -10.90 0.30
N GLN A 129 11.77 -12.09 0.14
CA GLN A 129 11.09 -12.84 1.18
C GLN A 129 11.66 -14.25 1.24
N PRO A 130 11.97 -14.78 2.44
CA PRO A 130 12.65 -16.07 2.59
C PRO A 130 11.75 -17.29 2.34
N TYR A 131 10.46 -17.08 2.06
CA TYR A 131 9.46 -18.16 1.94
C TYR A 131 8.77 -18.16 0.58
N PRO A 132 8.84 -19.27 -0.19
CA PRO A 132 8.31 -19.31 -1.56
C PRO A 132 6.79 -19.31 -1.65
N ASN A 133 6.09 -19.51 -0.54
CA ASN A 133 4.63 -19.65 -0.50
C ASN A 133 3.89 -18.31 -0.29
N LEU A 134 4.56 -17.19 -0.54
CA LEU A 134 4.01 -15.86 -0.40
C LEU A 134 3.48 -15.34 -1.74
N SER A 135 2.31 -14.71 -1.65
CA SER A 135 1.63 -14.05 -2.76
C SER A 135 0.96 -12.78 -2.24
N ILE A 136 0.81 -11.79 -3.12
CA ILE A 136 0.13 -10.53 -2.81
C ILE A 136 -1.11 -10.47 -3.68
N GLU A 137 -2.21 -9.94 -3.15
CA GLU A 137 -3.41 -9.68 -3.94
C GLU A 137 -3.95 -8.28 -3.62
N ILE A 138 -4.16 -7.48 -4.67
CA ILE A 138 -4.85 -6.19 -4.52
C ILE A 138 -6.36 -6.43 -4.61
N ARG A 139 -7.07 -6.23 -3.50
CA ARG A 139 -8.49 -6.57 -3.32
C ARG A 139 -9.44 -5.49 -3.82
N SER A 140 -9.13 -4.22 -3.55
CA SER A 140 -10.06 -3.14 -3.86
C SER A 140 -9.37 -1.79 -4.03
N PHE A 141 -10.02 -0.94 -4.83
CA PHE A 141 -9.68 0.47 -5.02
C PHE A 141 -10.88 1.28 -4.58
N LYS A 142 -10.68 2.21 -3.65
CA LYS A 142 -11.76 3.10 -3.20
C LYS A 142 -11.23 4.52 -3.19
N VAL A 143 -11.95 5.43 -3.85
CA VAL A 143 -11.71 6.86 -3.66
C VAL A 143 -12.35 7.24 -2.33
N GLU A 144 -11.53 7.74 -1.42
CA GLU A 144 -11.94 8.26 -0.13
C GLU A 144 -11.64 9.76 -0.10
N THR A 145 -12.51 10.54 0.54
CA THR A 145 -12.29 11.98 0.72
C THR A 145 -11.76 12.16 2.13
N HIS A 146 -10.54 12.67 2.26
CA HIS A 146 -9.93 12.97 3.54
C HIS A 146 -9.82 14.50 3.67
N GLY A 147 -10.80 15.10 4.37
CA GLY A 147 -10.93 16.56 4.43
C GLY A 147 -11.27 17.16 3.05
N SER A 148 -10.39 18.02 2.53
CA SER A 148 -10.50 18.65 1.20
C SER A 148 -9.79 17.91 0.07
N GLU A 149 -9.06 16.83 0.37
CA GLU A 149 -8.28 16.08 -0.62
C GLU A 149 -8.96 14.74 -0.97
N GLN A 150 -8.92 14.39 -2.24
CA GLN A 150 -9.32 13.05 -2.69
C GLN A 150 -8.11 12.12 -2.63
N ILE A 151 -8.28 10.97 -1.99
CA ILE A 151 -7.29 9.90 -1.93
C ILE A 151 -7.81 8.63 -2.58
N LEU A 152 -6.94 7.87 -3.24
CA LEU A 152 -7.23 6.53 -3.76
C LEU A 152 -6.67 5.49 -2.80
N ALA A 153 -7.52 4.90 -1.98
CA ALA A 153 -7.16 3.81 -1.10
C ALA A 153 -7.05 2.48 -1.88
N VAL A 154 -5.84 1.96 -1.97
CA VAL A 154 -5.50 0.65 -2.55
C VAL A 154 -5.37 -0.35 -1.41
N ARG A 155 -6.34 -1.26 -1.29
CA ARG A 155 -6.30 -2.31 -0.26
C ARG A 155 -5.69 -3.57 -0.82
N TYR A 156 -4.64 -4.06 -0.19
CA TYR A 156 -3.96 -5.28 -0.56
C TYR A 156 -3.86 -6.24 0.62
N LYS A 157 -3.70 -7.53 0.33
CA LYS A 157 -3.52 -8.58 1.32
C LYS A 157 -2.32 -9.43 0.96
N ASN A 158 -1.49 -9.72 1.96
CA ASN A 158 -0.48 -10.75 1.88
C ASN A 158 -1.11 -12.11 2.14
N MET A 159 -0.91 -13.05 1.23
CA MET A 159 -1.45 -14.40 1.29
C MET A 159 -0.32 -15.41 1.34
N ARG A 160 -0.35 -16.25 2.37
CA ARG A 160 0.53 -17.41 2.49
C ARG A 160 -0.24 -18.65 2.06
N GLN A 161 0.20 -19.29 0.98
CA GLN A 161 -0.38 -20.57 0.57
C GLN A 161 0.13 -21.66 1.51
N MET A 162 -0.78 -22.39 2.15
CA MET A 162 -0.39 -23.58 2.92
C MET A 162 0.22 -24.60 1.96
N GLN A 163 1.48 -24.97 2.21
CA GLN A 163 2.13 -26.08 1.53
C GLN A 163 2.10 -27.29 2.47
N ALA A 164 1.67 -28.44 1.95
CA ALA A 164 1.59 -29.69 2.70
C ALA A 164 2.97 -30.33 2.95
N VAL A 165 4.03 -29.80 2.32
CA VAL A 165 5.38 -30.37 2.31
C VAL A 165 6.37 -29.30 2.75
N PHE A 166 7.36 -29.71 3.54
CA PHE A 166 8.48 -28.87 3.96
C PHE A 166 9.19 -28.29 2.74
N SER A 167 9.15 -26.96 2.60
CA SER A 167 9.79 -26.24 1.51
C SER A 167 11.17 -25.79 1.97
N PRO A 168 12.25 -26.09 1.23
CA PRO A 168 13.58 -25.56 1.56
C PRO A 168 13.56 -24.02 1.50
N PRO A 169 14.42 -23.34 2.28
CA PRO A 169 14.50 -21.89 2.25
C PRO A 169 14.89 -21.45 0.82
N PHE A 170 14.00 -20.66 0.20
CA PHE A 170 14.18 -20.15 -1.15
C PHE A 170 13.59 -18.75 -1.21
N SER A 171 14.46 -17.77 -1.46
CA SER A 171 14.07 -16.37 -1.55
C SER A 171 13.20 -16.12 -2.78
N VAL A 172 12.09 -15.43 -2.56
CA VAL A 172 11.16 -14.98 -3.60
C VAL A 172 10.93 -13.49 -3.49
N GLN A 173 10.46 -12.86 -4.56
CA GLN A 173 10.12 -11.44 -4.59
C GLN A 173 8.67 -11.28 -5.06
N PRO A 174 7.68 -11.54 -4.19
CA PRO A 174 6.28 -11.46 -4.55
C PRO A 174 5.91 -10.04 -4.98
N PHE A 175 5.09 -9.96 -6.03
CA PHE A 175 4.58 -8.70 -6.52
C PHE A 175 3.17 -8.85 -7.07
N TYR A 176 2.43 -7.74 -7.03
CA TYR A 176 1.13 -7.62 -7.69
C TYR A 176 0.96 -6.21 -8.25
N LEU A 177 0.50 -6.14 -9.49
CA LEU A 177 0.31 -4.92 -10.27
C LEU A 177 -1.08 -4.93 -10.86
N LYS A 178 -1.70 -3.76 -10.93
CA LYS A 178 -3.01 -3.59 -11.52
C LYS A 178 -3.11 -2.26 -12.24
N LYS A 179 -3.73 -2.28 -13.42
CA LYS A 179 -4.17 -1.07 -14.11
C LYS A 179 -5.38 -0.49 -13.39
N VAL A 180 -5.35 0.82 -13.18
CA VAL A 180 -6.44 1.58 -12.59
C VAL A 180 -6.67 2.86 -13.40
N PRO A 181 -7.86 3.46 -13.37
CA PRO A 181 -8.08 4.77 -13.97
C PRO A 181 -7.11 5.81 -13.42
N VAL A 182 -6.68 6.75 -14.26
CA VAL A 182 -5.84 7.88 -13.83
C VAL A 182 -6.52 8.61 -12.69
N PHE A 183 -5.78 8.79 -11.60
CA PHE A 183 -6.26 9.52 -10.44
C PHE A 183 -5.27 10.62 -10.09
N PRO A 184 -5.62 11.91 -10.24
CA PRO A 184 -4.67 13.01 -10.05
C PRO A 184 -4.29 13.22 -8.57
N GLY A 185 -5.09 12.71 -7.64
CA GLY A 185 -4.85 12.83 -6.21
C GLY A 185 -3.88 11.79 -5.66
N ARG A 186 -3.85 11.74 -4.33
CA ARG A 186 -2.92 10.91 -3.56
C ARG A 186 -3.34 9.44 -3.52
N VAL A 187 -2.43 8.49 -3.73
CA VAL A 187 -2.69 7.04 -3.63
C VAL A 187 -2.15 6.48 -2.30
N VAL A 188 -3.02 5.89 -1.49
CA VAL A 188 -2.66 5.32 -0.19
C VAL A 188 -2.79 3.81 -0.22
N PHE A 189 -1.75 3.10 0.21
CA PHE A 189 -1.76 1.64 0.29
C PHE A 189 -2.11 1.18 1.71
N GLN A 190 -3.13 0.34 1.83
CA GLN A 190 -3.62 -0.22 3.09
C GLN A 190 -3.54 -1.74 3.06
N GLU A 191 -2.84 -2.31 4.03
CA GLU A 191 -2.84 -3.76 4.24
C GLU A 191 -4.09 -4.19 5.03
N LYS A 192 -4.84 -5.18 4.54
CA LYS A 192 -6.04 -5.72 5.20
C LYS A 192 -6.16 -7.25 5.10
#